data_AF-A0A382A2C4-F1
#
_entry.id   AF-A0A382A2C4-F1
#
_cell.length_a   1.000
_cell.length_b   1.000
_cell.length_c   1.000
_cell.angle_alpha   90.00
_cell.angle_beta   90.00
_cell.angle_gamma   90.00
#
_symmetry.space_group_name_H-M   'P 1'
#
loop_
_entity.id
_entity.type
_entity.pdbx_description
1 polymer ?
#
loop_
_entity_poly.entity_id
_entity_poly.type
_entity_poly.pdbx_seq_one_letter_code
_entity_poly.pdbx_strand_id
1 'polypeptide(L)'
;MRKRVQRSGLQVAVILDDLVANQILPGTGLETDAFWRSFAEILNDLTPRNKALLAEREELQRKIDAWHRERQGQFIDSDEYQSFLTDIGYLVPEGANFTIATTNVDDEVAVMAGPQLVVPVMNARYALNAANARWGSLYDALYGTDVIPEDDGCEKGNSYNPKRGNQVIAWAANFLDEHAPLSEGSHGEVSAYGLTEDADGRKTLSATLSSGASTSLAEPGQFVGYLGGGNPSNVLLRHNGLHIDIQIDRGHSVGKD
;
A
#
# COMPACT_ATOMS: atom_id res chain seq x y z
N MET A 1 -11.50 21.93 34.16
CA MET A 1 -12.25 20.68 33.90
C MET A 1 -12.69 20.65 32.45
N ARG A 2 -12.53 19.53 31.74
CA ARG A 2 -13.09 19.38 30.39
C ARG A 2 -14.62 19.28 30.51
N LYS A 3 -15.37 20.11 29.79
CA LYS A 3 -16.85 20.10 29.80
C LYS A 3 -17.36 18.75 29.28
N ARG A 4 -18.39 18.20 29.90
CA ARG A 4 -19.04 16.95 29.51
C ARG A 4 -20.54 17.12 29.40
N VAL A 5 -21.17 16.30 28.55
CA VAL A 5 -22.61 16.19 28.34
C VAL A 5 -23.05 14.76 28.66
N GLN A 6 -24.27 14.61 29.16
CA GLN A 6 -24.88 13.31 29.42
C GLN A 6 -25.53 12.77 28.16
N ARG A 7 -25.15 11.57 27.73
CA ARG A 7 -25.74 10.86 26.58
C ARG A 7 -26.03 9.42 26.99
N SER A 8 -27.30 9.06 27.15
CA SER A 8 -27.70 7.67 27.44
C SER A 8 -26.93 7.02 28.61
N GLY A 9 -26.66 7.79 29.68
CA GLY A 9 -25.89 7.34 30.85
C GLY A 9 -24.37 7.50 30.75
N LEU A 10 -23.85 7.91 29.59
CA LEU A 10 -22.44 8.23 29.37
C LEU A 10 -22.14 9.71 29.67
N GLN A 11 -20.96 9.98 30.22
CA GLN A 11 -20.41 11.33 30.33
C GLN A 11 -19.45 11.61 29.18
N VAL A 12 -19.97 12.11 28.06
CA VAL A 12 -19.21 12.36 26.83
C VAL A 12 -18.55 13.74 26.88
N ALA A 13 -17.31 13.87 26.43
CA ALA A 13 -16.67 15.18 26.30
C ALA A 13 -17.41 16.02 25.25
N VAL A 14 -17.72 17.28 25.56
CA VAL A 14 -18.53 18.15 24.66
C VAL A 14 -17.92 18.23 23.26
N ILE A 15 -16.59 18.38 23.15
CA ILE A 15 -15.90 18.42 21.85
C ILE A 15 -16.11 17.16 21.01
N LEU A 16 -16.24 15.97 21.63
CA LEU A 16 -16.48 14.72 20.92
C LEU A 16 -17.96 14.59 20.54
N ASP A 17 -18.87 14.99 21.43
CA ASP A 17 -20.31 15.02 21.14
C ASP A 17 -20.61 15.94 19.96
N ASP A 18 -20.06 17.16 19.97
CA ASP A 18 -20.21 18.14 18.90
C ASP A 18 -19.61 17.65 17.58
N LEU A 19 -18.44 16.99 17.62
CA LEU A 19 -17.81 16.40 16.43
C LEU A 19 -18.70 15.32 15.82
N VAL A 20 -19.20 14.39 16.64
CA VAL A 20 -20.06 13.29 16.18
C VAL A 20 -21.35 13.85 15.59
N ALA A 21 -22.05 14.70 16.33
CA ALA A 21 -23.36 15.22 15.94
C ALA A 21 -23.30 16.11 14.70
N ASN A 22 -22.28 16.96 14.57
CA ASN A 22 -22.26 18.02 13.56
C ASN A 22 -21.35 17.73 12.36
N GLN A 23 -20.40 16.79 12.45
CA GLN A 23 -19.44 16.53 11.37
C GLN A 23 -19.39 15.07 10.91
N ILE A 24 -19.67 14.10 11.79
CA ILE A 24 -19.57 12.67 11.44
C ILE A 24 -20.92 12.10 10.99
N LEU A 25 -21.98 12.29 11.78
CA LEU A 25 -23.28 11.69 11.50
C LEU A 25 -24.05 12.31 10.31
N PRO A 26 -23.97 13.61 10.00
CA PRO A 26 -24.69 14.18 8.86
C PRO A 26 -24.38 13.44 7.55
N GLY A 27 -25.42 13.00 6.83
CA GLY A 27 -25.30 12.24 5.58
C GLY A 27 -25.20 10.71 5.74
N THR A 28 -25.04 10.20 6.96
CA THR A 28 -25.00 8.75 7.23
C THR A 28 -26.38 8.10 7.40
N GLY A 29 -27.43 8.91 7.63
CA GLY A 29 -28.78 8.44 7.94
C GLY A 29 -29.00 8.03 9.40
N LEU A 30 -28.02 8.27 10.29
CA LEU A 30 -28.10 7.96 11.71
C LEU A 30 -28.44 9.19 12.56
N GLU A 31 -29.37 9.02 13.50
CA GLU A 31 -29.72 10.03 14.49
C GLU A 31 -28.74 10.03 15.68
N THR A 32 -28.39 11.22 16.17
CA THR A 32 -27.38 11.38 17.24
C THR A 32 -27.76 10.65 18.53
N ASP A 33 -29.00 10.77 18.99
CA ASP A 33 -29.45 10.11 20.21
C ASP A 33 -29.54 8.58 20.06
N ALA A 34 -29.92 8.10 18.86
CA ALA A 34 -29.94 6.68 18.55
C ALA A 34 -28.51 6.10 18.56
N PHE A 35 -27.57 6.80 17.92
CA PHE A 35 -26.15 6.43 17.94
C PHE A 35 -25.61 6.30 19.36
N TRP A 36 -25.80 7.33 20.21
CA TRP A 36 -25.27 7.31 21.57
C TRP A 36 -25.93 6.25 22.46
N ARG A 37 -27.24 6.00 22.28
CA ARG A 37 -27.93 4.91 22.99
C ARG A 37 -27.34 3.55 22.62
N SER A 38 -27.22 3.24 21.34
CA SER A 38 -26.63 1.97 20.89
C SER A 38 -25.17 1.83 21.31
N PHE A 39 -24.38 2.91 21.26
CA PHE A 39 -23.01 2.90 21.74
C PHE A 39 -22.94 2.61 23.25
N ALA A 40 -23.81 3.21 24.06
CA ALA A 40 -23.88 2.94 25.50
C ALA A 40 -24.23 1.47 25.80
N GLU A 41 -25.18 0.90 25.05
CA GLU A 41 -25.55 -0.52 25.16
C GLU A 41 -24.36 -1.43 24.83
N ILE A 42 -23.65 -1.16 23.73
CA ILE A 42 -22.44 -1.90 23.34
C ILE A 42 -21.37 -1.80 24.43
N LEU A 43 -21.14 -0.61 25.00
CA LEU A 43 -20.16 -0.45 26.08
C LEU A 43 -20.54 -1.25 27.32
N ASN A 44 -21.81 -1.22 27.72
CA ASN A 44 -22.29 -1.97 28.89
C ASN A 44 -22.08 -3.47 28.72
N ASP A 45 -22.33 -4.00 27.52
CA ASP A 45 -22.16 -5.41 27.20
C ASP A 45 -20.68 -5.81 27.06
N LEU A 46 -19.90 -5.05 26.29
CA LEU A 46 -18.56 -5.47 25.86
C LEU A 46 -17.42 -4.97 26.75
N THR A 47 -17.60 -3.92 27.55
CA THR A 47 -16.52 -3.41 28.42
C THR A 47 -16.07 -4.44 29.46
N PRO A 48 -16.97 -5.17 30.17
CA PRO A 48 -16.55 -6.22 31.10
C PRO A 48 -15.71 -7.31 30.40
N ARG A 49 -16.13 -7.75 29.21
CA ARG A 49 -15.40 -8.74 28.42
C ARG A 49 -14.04 -8.23 27.96
N ASN A 50 -13.95 -6.98 27.49
CA ASN A 50 -12.68 -6.37 27.09
C ASN A 50 -11.69 -6.32 28.25
N LYS A 51 -12.13 -5.89 29.44
CA LYS A 51 -11.28 -5.90 30.65
C LYS A 51 -10.82 -7.31 31.04
N ALA A 52 -11.71 -8.30 30.95
CA ALA A 52 -11.34 -9.70 31.22
C ALA A 52 -10.27 -10.21 30.25
N LEU A 53 -10.35 -9.86 28.96
CA LEU A 53 -9.34 -10.21 27.96
C LEU A 53 -7.97 -9.56 28.24
N LEU A 54 -7.94 -8.33 28.77
CA LEU A 54 -6.69 -7.68 29.18
C LEU A 54 -6.09 -8.37 30.42
N ALA A 55 -6.92 -8.67 31.42
CA ALA A 55 -6.49 -9.40 32.62
C ALA A 55 -5.94 -10.80 32.28
N GLU A 56 -6.55 -11.49 31.30
CA GLU A 56 -6.06 -12.78 30.82
C GLU A 56 -4.64 -12.65 30.21
N ARG A 57 -4.39 -11.61 29.41
CA ARG A 57 -3.05 -11.35 28.85
C ARG A 57 -2.03 -11.10 29.95
N GLU A 58 -2.38 -10.28 30.94
CA GLU A 58 -1.51 -9.99 32.08
C GLU A 58 -1.20 -11.26 32.89
N GLU A 59 -2.21 -12.10 33.12
CA GLU A 59 -2.04 -13.35 33.86
C GLU A 59 -1.16 -14.36 33.10
N LEU A 60 -1.39 -14.53 31.79
CA LEU A 60 -0.54 -15.38 30.94
C LEU A 60 0.92 -14.90 30.97
N GLN A 61 1.15 -13.60 30.78
CA GLN A 61 2.50 -13.03 30.84
C GLN A 61 3.13 -13.23 32.23
N ARG A 62 2.38 -13.01 33.32
CA ARG A 62 2.86 -13.19 34.69
C ARG A 62 3.30 -14.64 34.96
N LYS A 63 2.53 -15.63 34.47
CA LYS A 63 2.89 -17.05 34.57
C LYS A 63 4.16 -17.36 33.79
N ILE A 64 4.27 -16.85 32.56
CA ILE A 64 5.48 -17.04 31.72
C ILE A 64 6.70 -16.41 32.39
N ASP A 65 6.58 -15.19 32.91
CA ASP A 65 7.67 -14.51 33.62
C ASP A 65 8.09 -15.25 34.90
N ALA A 66 7.13 -15.84 35.62
CA ALA A 66 7.41 -16.63 36.81
C ALA A 66 8.14 -17.93 36.45
N TRP A 67 7.67 -18.64 35.42
CA TRP A 67 8.26 -19.89 34.95
C TRP A 67 9.74 -19.74 34.59
N HIS A 68 10.09 -18.66 33.87
CA HIS A 68 11.49 -18.36 33.51
C HIS A 68 12.33 -17.91 34.71
N ARG A 69 11.77 -17.15 35.65
CA ARG A 69 12.49 -16.75 36.89
C ARG A 69 12.85 -17.93 37.77
N GLU A 70 11.94 -18.90 37.91
CA GLU A 70 12.17 -20.12 38.68
C GLU A 70 13.26 -21.03 38.08
N ARG A 71 13.51 -20.89 36.77
CA ARG A 71 14.50 -21.66 35.99
C ARG A 71 15.72 -20.84 35.61
N GLN A 72 15.96 -19.71 36.28
CA GLN A 72 17.09 -18.84 35.97
C GLN A 72 18.43 -19.60 36.07
N GLY A 73 19.23 -19.54 35.01
CA GLY A 73 20.53 -20.20 34.93
C GLY A 73 20.48 -21.70 34.62
N GLN A 74 19.27 -22.26 34.43
CA GLN A 74 19.07 -23.64 34.01
C GLN A 74 18.90 -23.73 32.49
N PHE A 75 19.14 -24.92 31.94
CA PHE A 75 18.79 -25.21 30.55
C PHE A 75 17.26 -25.27 30.41
N ILE A 76 16.72 -24.68 29.35
CA ILE A 76 15.28 -24.69 29.06
C ILE A 76 14.98 -25.92 28.21
N ASP A 77 14.28 -26.90 28.79
CA ASP A 77 13.71 -28.03 28.06
C ASP A 77 12.49 -27.56 27.25
N SER A 78 12.49 -27.85 25.95
CA SER A 78 11.45 -27.38 25.03
C SER A 78 10.12 -28.12 25.21
N ASP A 79 10.17 -29.41 25.52
CA ASP A 79 8.97 -30.23 25.73
C ASP A 79 8.30 -29.84 27.05
N GLU A 80 9.10 -29.57 28.09
CA GLU A 80 8.60 -29.03 29.37
C GLU A 80 7.95 -27.65 29.16
N TYR A 81 8.61 -26.76 28.42
CA TYR A 81 8.09 -25.41 28.20
C TYR A 81 6.80 -25.42 27.36
N GLN A 82 6.73 -26.24 26.31
CA GLN A 82 5.51 -26.40 25.52
C GLN A 82 4.36 -26.99 26.36
N SER A 83 4.65 -27.96 27.23
CA SER A 83 3.66 -28.53 28.15
C SER A 83 3.13 -27.46 29.09
N PHE A 84 4.01 -26.66 29.70
CA PHE A 84 3.63 -25.53 30.53
C PHE A 84 2.73 -24.52 29.78
N LEU A 85 3.10 -24.13 28.55
CA LEU A 85 2.29 -23.20 27.77
C LEU A 85 0.90 -23.76 27.44
N THR A 86 0.81 -25.07 27.23
CA THR A 86 -0.47 -25.77 27.03
C THR A 86 -1.29 -25.79 28.32
N ASP A 87 -0.67 -26.13 29.45
CA ASP A 87 -1.31 -26.21 30.77
C ASP A 87 -1.91 -24.87 31.24
N ILE A 88 -1.23 -23.76 30.93
CA ILE A 88 -1.75 -22.42 31.26
C ILE A 88 -2.80 -21.91 30.26
N GLY A 89 -3.09 -22.67 29.19
CA GLY A 89 -4.06 -22.30 28.15
C GLY A 89 -3.52 -21.32 27.11
N TYR A 90 -2.20 -21.08 27.05
CA TYR A 90 -1.59 -20.22 26.05
C TYR A 90 -1.54 -20.88 24.67
N LEU A 91 -1.08 -22.14 24.63
CA LEU A 91 -1.18 -22.99 23.44
C LEU A 91 -2.48 -23.78 23.53
N VAL A 92 -3.31 -23.65 22.50
CA VAL A 92 -4.57 -24.38 22.37
C VAL A 92 -4.47 -25.42 21.25
N PRO A 93 -5.25 -26.51 21.31
CA PRO A 93 -5.31 -27.47 20.22
C PRO A 93 -5.67 -26.80 18.90
N GLU A 94 -5.00 -27.20 17.82
CA GLU A 94 -5.34 -26.75 16.48
C GLU A 94 -6.78 -27.14 16.14
N GLY A 95 -7.54 -26.19 15.60
CA GLY A 95 -8.91 -26.43 15.15
C GLY A 95 -8.94 -27.28 13.86
N ALA A 96 -10.11 -27.77 13.50
CA ALA A 96 -10.28 -28.45 12.21
C ALA A 96 -10.01 -27.49 11.04
N ASN A 97 -9.54 -28.04 9.92
CA ASN A 97 -9.40 -27.29 8.67
C ASN A 97 -10.72 -26.62 8.28
N PHE A 98 -10.64 -25.36 7.88
CA PHE A 98 -11.78 -24.61 7.35
C PHE A 98 -11.32 -23.65 6.24
N THR A 99 -12.28 -23.10 5.50
CA THR A 99 -12.03 -22.05 4.52
C THR A 99 -12.77 -20.79 4.95
N ILE A 100 -12.12 -19.63 4.85
CA ILE A 100 -12.76 -18.35 5.14
C ILE A 100 -13.92 -18.08 4.18
N ALA A 101 -14.97 -17.41 4.66
CA ALA A 101 -16.20 -17.16 3.90
C ALA A 101 -16.44 -15.67 3.58
N THR A 102 -15.42 -14.83 3.76
CA THR A 102 -15.52 -13.38 3.56
C THR A 102 -15.82 -13.05 2.10
N THR A 103 -16.77 -12.17 1.86
CA THR A 103 -17.18 -11.68 0.53
C THR A 103 -17.10 -10.16 0.50
N ASN A 104 -17.23 -9.56 -0.70
CA ASN A 104 -17.23 -8.11 -0.91
C ASN A 104 -15.92 -7.44 -0.44
N VAL A 105 -14.80 -8.05 -0.79
CA VAL A 105 -13.44 -7.56 -0.49
C VAL A 105 -12.89 -6.90 -1.75
N ASP A 106 -12.34 -5.69 -1.63
CA ASP A 106 -11.71 -4.98 -2.75
C ASP A 106 -10.49 -5.74 -3.30
N ASP A 107 -10.22 -5.55 -4.59
CA ASP A 107 -9.17 -6.28 -5.32
C ASP A 107 -7.77 -6.04 -4.72
N GLU A 108 -7.50 -4.84 -4.21
CA GLU A 108 -6.25 -4.48 -3.52
C GLU A 108 -5.92 -5.39 -2.34
N VAL A 109 -6.93 -6.01 -1.72
CA VAL A 109 -6.77 -6.94 -0.59
C VAL A 109 -6.94 -8.39 -1.04
N ALA A 110 -7.88 -8.65 -1.96
CA ALA A 110 -8.27 -10.01 -2.32
C ALA A 110 -7.32 -10.69 -3.31
N VAL A 111 -6.81 -9.96 -4.31
CA VAL A 111 -6.16 -10.56 -5.49
C VAL A 111 -4.87 -9.85 -5.93
N MET A 112 -4.51 -8.74 -5.31
CA MET A 112 -3.29 -8.00 -5.62
C MET A 112 -2.18 -8.27 -4.59
N ALA A 113 -0.94 -8.38 -5.07
CA ALA A 113 0.25 -8.34 -4.23
C ALA A 113 0.96 -6.99 -4.41
N GLY A 114 1.26 -6.29 -3.31
CA GLY A 114 1.94 -5.01 -3.38
C GLY A 114 2.25 -4.42 -2.00
N PRO A 115 2.91 -3.24 -1.96
CA PRO A 115 3.25 -2.57 -0.71
C PRO A 115 2.02 -2.10 0.07
N GLN A 116 2.10 -2.12 1.39
CA GLN A 116 1.11 -1.51 2.30
C GLN A 116 1.79 -0.46 3.19
N LEU A 117 1.27 0.77 3.16
CA LEU A 117 1.79 1.90 3.94
C LEU A 117 1.12 1.97 5.32
N VAL A 118 1.92 2.25 6.35
CA VAL A 118 1.42 2.55 7.71
C VAL A 118 1.79 3.98 8.05
N VAL A 119 0.79 4.80 8.36
CA VAL A 119 0.94 6.25 8.55
C VAL A 119 0.11 6.75 9.73
N PRO A 120 0.59 7.71 10.55
CA PRO A 120 -0.21 8.26 11.63
C PRO A 120 -1.30 9.20 11.08
N VAL A 121 -2.57 8.78 11.19
CA VAL A 121 -3.74 9.57 10.76
C VAL A 121 -3.85 10.94 11.46
N MET A 122 -3.20 11.10 12.63
CA MET A 122 -3.17 12.36 13.37
C MET A 122 -2.39 13.47 12.66
N ASN A 123 -1.61 13.14 11.62
CA ASN A 123 -0.96 14.10 10.74
C ASN A 123 -1.63 14.10 9.35
N ALA A 124 -2.45 15.11 9.08
CA ALA A 124 -3.19 15.23 7.82
C ALA A 124 -2.28 15.25 6.58
N ARG A 125 -1.10 15.86 6.67
CA ARG A 125 -0.13 15.88 5.56
C ARG A 125 0.35 14.48 5.23
N TYR A 126 0.64 13.68 6.26
CA TYR A 126 1.11 12.31 6.04
C TYR A 126 -0.02 11.41 5.51
N ALA A 127 -1.25 11.57 6.03
CA ALA A 127 -2.41 10.85 5.52
C ALA A 127 -2.68 11.16 4.03
N LEU A 128 -2.62 12.44 3.63
CA LEU A 128 -2.80 12.85 2.22
C LEU A 128 -1.69 12.30 1.33
N ASN A 129 -0.43 12.38 1.78
CA ASN A 129 0.69 11.80 1.04
C ASN A 129 0.54 10.29 0.86
N ALA A 130 0.11 9.58 1.91
CA ALA A 130 -0.09 8.14 1.86
C ALA A 130 -1.26 7.75 0.93
N ALA A 131 -2.37 8.50 0.96
CA ALA A 131 -3.50 8.26 0.06
C ALA A 131 -3.09 8.45 -1.41
N ASN A 132 -2.29 9.48 -1.70
CA ASN A 132 -1.82 9.76 -3.05
C ASN A 132 -0.68 8.83 -3.50
N ALA A 133 -0.03 8.11 -2.58
CA ALA A 133 1.09 7.21 -2.88
C ALA A 133 0.69 5.92 -3.61
N ARG A 134 -0.60 5.73 -3.95
CA ARG A 134 -1.04 4.65 -4.86
C ARG A 134 -0.34 4.72 -6.21
N TRP A 135 -0.06 5.93 -6.68
CA TRP A 135 0.73 6.21 -7.88
C TRP A 135 1.91 7.10 -7.51
N GLY A 136 3.12 6.66 -7.86
CA GLY A 136 4.35 7.37 -7.55
C GLY A 136 5.23 7.52 -8.78
N SER A 137 5.92 8.66 -8.89
CA SER A 137 6.93 8.87 -9.92
C SER A 137 8.16 8.01 -9.61
N LEU A 138 8.42 7.01 -10.45
CA LEU A 138 9.61 6.18 -10.35
C LEU A 138 10.88 7.02 -10.53
N TYR A 139 10.84 8.01 -11.43
CA TYR A 139 11.98 8.91 -11.68
C TYR A 139 12.31 9.73 -10.43
N ASP A 140 11.31 10.29 -9.75
CA ASP A 140 11.53 11.05 -8.51
C ASP A 140 12.06 10.15 -7.39
N ALA A 141 11.53 8.92 -7.28
CA ALA A 141 11.98 7.95 -6.30
C ALA A 141 13.44 7.55 -6.52
N LEU A 142 13.84 7.25 -7.76
CA LEU A 142 15.22 6.90 -8.11
C LEU A 142 16.17 8.09 -7.96
N TYR A 143 15.77 9.27 -8.46
CA TYR A 143 16.61 10.46 -8.40
C TYR A 143 16.81 10.90 -6.94
N GLY A 144 15.76 10.88 -6.12
CA GLY A 144 15.76 11.40 -4.75
C GLY A 144 16.37 10.49 -3.69
N THR A 145 16.49 9.18 -3.96
CA THR A 145 17.03 8.19 -3.01
C THR A 145 18.47 7.82 -3.32
N ASP A 146 19.05 6.92 -2.53
CA ASP A 146 20.40 6.36 -2.69
C ASP A 146 20.44 5.11 -3.59
N VAL A 147 19.30 4.72 -4.20
CA VAL A 147 19.24 3.60 -5.17
C VAL A 147 20.20 3.83 -6.33
N ILE A 148 20.32 5.07 -6.81
CA ILE A 148 21.36 5.47 -7.75
C ILE A 148 22.49 6.13 -6.93
N PRO A 149 23.70 5.55 -6.94
CA PRO A 149 24.87 6.13 -6.28
C PRO A 149 25.13 7.58 -6.71
N GLU A 150 25.73 8.35 -5.81
CA GLU A 150 26.10 9.75 -6.06
C GLU A 150 27.59 9.90 -6.45
N ASP A 151 28.25 8.80 -6.79
CA ASP A 151 29.64 8.81 -7.28
C ASP A 151 29.73 9.21 -8.77
N ASP A 152 30.96 9.36 -9.26
CA ASP A 152 31.27 9.69 -10.65
C ASP A 152 30.52 10.92 -11.20
N GLY A 153 30.19 11.93 -10.39
CA GLY A 153 29.49 13.12 -10.87
C GLY A 153 27.96 12.93 -10.99
N CYS A 154 27.38 11.93 -10.33
CA CYS A 154 25.95 11.66 -10.28
C CYS A 154 25.28 12.20 -9.00
N GLU A 155 25.86 13.22 -8.37
CA GLU A 155 25.30 13.87 -7.18
C GLU A 155 23.94 14.52 -7.48
N LYS A 156 23.02 14.54 -6.52
CA LYS A 156 21.67 15.13 -6.71
C LYS A 156 21.71 16.64 -6.94
N GLY A 157 22.59 17.33 -6.20
CA GLY A 157 22.74 18.79 -6.23
C GLY A 157 21.47 19.56 -5.85
N ASN A 158 21.49 20.88 -6.03
CA ASN A 158 20.33 21.77 -5.86
C ASN A 158 19.56 22.02 -7.16
N SER A 159 20.06 21.50 -8.28
CA SER A 159 19.49 21.61 -9.62
C SER A 159 19.59 20.26 -10.31
N TYR A 160 18.79 20.05 -11.36
CA TYR A 160 18.86 18.83 -12.16
C TYR A 160 20.29 18.58 -12.66
N ASN A 161 20.80 17.39 -12.38
CA ASN A 161 22.07 16.86 -12.88
C ASN A 161 21.77 15.91 -14.05
N PRO A 162 22.04 16.30 -15.31
CA PRO A 162 21.77 15.44 -16.47
C PRO A 162 22.48 14.09 -16.41
N LYS A 163 23.68 14.01 -15.79
CA LYS A 163 24.40 12.75 -15.67
C LYS A 163 23.66 11.76 -14.77
N ARG A 164 23.15 12.23 -13.63
CA ARG A 164 22.26 11.44 -12.75
C ARG A 164 20.93 11.10 -13.45
N GLY A 165 20.34 12.07 -14.15
CA GLY A 165 19.11 11.88 -14.92
C GLY A 165 19.23 10.75 -15.95
N ASN A 166 20.35 10.67 -16.67
CA ASN A 166 20.60 9.58 -17.62
C ASN A 166 20.69 8.21 -16.94
N GLN A 167 21.23 8.13 -15.72
CA GLN A 167 21.21 6.88 -14.93
C GLN A 167 19.79 6.49 -14.52
N VAL A 168 18.95 7.46 -14.14
CA VAL A 168 17.53 7.23 -13.84
C VAL A 168 16.79 6.69 -15.08
N ILE A 169 16.99 7.31 -16.24
CA ILE A 169 16.36 6.90 -17.50
C ILE A 169 16.80 5.48 -17.87
N ALA A 170 18.10 5.19 -17.82
CA ALA A 170 18.64 3.86 -18.11
C ALA A 170 18.09 2.79 -17.15
N TRP A 171 18.00 3.10 -15.85
CA TRP A 171 17.41 2.20 -14.86
C TRP A 171 15.94 1.92 -15.19
N ALA A 172 15.15 2.96 -15.48
CA ALA A 172 13.74 2.82 -15.79
C ALA A 172 13.49 2.07 -17.11
N ALA A 173 14.34 2.26 -18.12
CA ALA A 173 14.30 1.50 -19.36
C ALA A 173 14.56 0.00 -19.10
N ASN A 174 15.58 -0.33 -18.31
CA ASN A 174 15.85 -1.72 -17.92
C ASN A 174 14.70 -2.33 -17.11
N PHE A 175 14.07 -1.54 -16.22
CA PHE A 175 12.88 -1.97 -15.50
C PHE A 175 11.73 -2.32 -16.46
N LEU A 176 11.52 -1.52 -17.50
CA LEU A 176 10.53 -1.82 -18.55
C LEU A 176 10.92 -3.06 -19.36
N ASP A 177 12.19 -3.23 -19.73
CA ASP A 177 12.67 -4.43 -20.43
C ASP A 177 12.45 -5.71 -19.63
N GLU A 178 12.59 -5.66 -18.31
CA GLU A 178 12.36 -6.82 -17.43
C GLU A 178 10.86 -7.13 -17.25
N HIS A 179 10.00 -6.10 -17.15
CA HIS A 179 8.61 -6.26 -16.72
C HIS A 179 7.57 -6.08 -17.82
N ALA A 180 7.93 -5.48 -18.95
CA ALA A 180 7.08 -5.30 -20.12
C ALA A 180 7.91 -5.32 -21.43
N PRO A 181 8.70 -6.37 -21.68
CA PRO A 181 9.68 -6.40 -22.77
C PRO A 181 9.09 -6.12 -24.14
N LEU A 182 9.88 -5.51 -25.01
CA LEU A 182 9.61 -5.46 -26.45
C LEU A 182 9.90 -6.82 -27.10
N SER A 183 9.22 -7.14 -28.20
CA SER A 183 9.50 -8.36 -28.99
C SER A 183 10.91 -8.36 -29.57
N GLU A 184 11.39 -7.17 -29.92
CA GLU A 184 12.72 -6.89 -30.44
C GLU A 184 13.22 -5.54 -29.91
N GLY A 185 14.51 -5.46 -29.56
CA GLY A 185 15.15 -4.25 -29.04
C GLY A 185 14.96 -4.03 -27.53
N SER A 186 15.37 -2.86 -27.05
CA SER A 186 15.21 -2.41 -25.66
C SER A 186 14.38 -1.13 -25.59
N HIS A 187 13.65 -0.93 -24.48
CA HIS A 187 12.99 0.32 -24.14
C HIS A 187 13.95 1.52 -24.10
N GLY A 188 15.25 1.29 -23.82
CA GLY A 188 16.28 2.33 -23.86
C GLY A 188 16.62 2.81 -25.28
N GLU A 189 16.22 2.05 -26.30
CA GLU A 189 16.42 2.38 -27.71
C GLU A 189 15.18 3.02 -28.35
N VAL A 190 14.08 3.15 -27.61
CA VAL A 190 12.81 3.66 -28.14
C VAL A 190 12.87 5.17 -28.34
N SER A 191 12.58 5.60 -29.57
CA SER A 191 12.47 7.02 -29.97
C SER A 191 11.03 7.56 -29.94
N ALA A 192 10.04 6.67 -30.07
CA ALA A 192 8.63 7.00 -30.00
C ALA A 192 7.78 5.79 -29.61
N TYR A 193 6.78 6.02 -28.77
CA TYR A 193 5.63 5.13 -28.66
C TYR A 193 4.51 5.65 -29.57
N GLY A 194 3.76 4.72 -30.14
CA GLY A 194 2.62 4.97 -31.01
C GLY A 194 1.59 3.86 -30.90
N LEU A 195 0.53 3.94 -31.69
CA LEU A 195 -0.54 2.95 -31.70
C LEU A 195 -0.72 2.39 -33.11
N THR A 196 -0.80 1.07 -33.19
CA THR A 196 -1.28 0.37 -34.40
C THR A 196 -2.65 -0.23 -34.12
N GLU A 197 -3.25 -0.80 -35.16
CA GLU A 197 -4.57 -1.43 -35.09
C GLU A 197 -4.44 -2.87 -35.57
N ASP A 198 -5.02 -3.81 -34.82
CA ASP A 198 -5.09 -5.21 -35.23
C ASP A 198 -6.24 -5.46 -36.23
N ALA A 199 -6.37 -6.70 -36.69
CA ALA A 199 -7.41 -7.09 -37.65
C ALA A 199 -8.86 -6.89 -37.14
N ASP A 200 -9.04 -6.80 -35.82
CA ASP A 200 -10.34 -6.63 -35.17
C ASP A 200 -10.63 -5.16 -34.82
N GLY A 201 -9.76 -4.23 -35.22
CA GLY A 201 -9.90 -2.80 -34.92
C GLY A 201 -9.41 -2.40 -33.53
N ARG A 202 -8.75 -3.30 -32.78
CA ARG A 202 -8.24 -2.99 -31.45
C ARG A 202 -6.90 -2.30 -31.55
N LYS A 203 -6.73 -1.24 -30.74
CA LYS A 203 -5.44 -0.54 -30.65
C LYS A 203 -4.42 -1.39 -29.90
N THR A 204 -3.22 -1.45 -30.44
CA THR A 204 -2.05 -2.10 -29.81
C THR A 204 -0.90 -1.11 -29.74
N LEU A 205 0.01 -1.33 -28.79
CA LEU A 205 1.20 -0.51 -28.64
C LEU A 205 2.21 -0.84 -29.73
N SER A 206 2.74 0.19 -30.38
CA SER A 206 3.93 0.11 -31.24
C SER A 206 5.04 0.97 -30.67
N ALA A 207 6.28 0.50 -30.70
CA ALA A 207 7.46 1.29 -30.35
C ALA A 207 8.39 1.42 -31.56
N THR A 208 8.85 2.63 -31.85
CA THR A 208 9.85 2.90 -32.89
C THR A 208 11.22 3.01 -32.26
N LEU A 209 12.13 2.11 -32.62
CA LEU A 209 13.51 2.10 -32.16
C LEU A 209 14.32 3.22 -32.84
N SER A 210 15.43 3.61 -32.24
CA SER A 210 16.37 4.61 -32.77
C SER A 210 16.95 4.26 -34.13
N SER A 211 16.96 2.97 -34.49
CA SER A 211 17.29 2.46 -35.83
C SER A 211 16.23 2.77 -36.90
N GLY A 212 15.04 3.22 -36.49
CA GLY A 212 13.85 3.38 -37.34
C GLY A 212 12.99 2.12 -37.47
N ALA A 213 13.43 0.99 -36.91
CA ALA A 213 12.61 -0.23 -36.86
C ALA A 213 11.40 -0.05 -35.93
N SER A 214 10.28 -0.69 -36.27
CA SER A 214 9.10 -0.73 -35.41
C SER A 214 8.99 -2.10 -34.74
N THR A 215 8.67 -2.10 -33.45
CA THR A 215 8.48 -3.30 -32.63
C THR A 215 7.18 -3.18 -31.81
N SER A 216 6.81 -4.26 -31.13
CA SER A 216 5.65 -4.35 -30.22
C SER A 216 6.10 -4.86 -28.86
N LEU A 217 5.19 -4.93 -27.89
CA LEU A 217 5.44 -5.71 -26.67
C LEU A 217 5.57 -7.20 -27.02
N ALA A 218 6.47 -7.91 -26.35
CA ALA A 218 6.58 -9.37 -26.43
C ALA A 218 5.28 -10.05 -25.97
N GLU A 219 4.60 -9.47 -24.98
CA GLU A 219 3.27 -9.87 -24.55
C GLU A 219 2.25 -8.73 -24.77
N PRO A 220 1.49 -8.75 -25.88
CA PRO A 220 0.56 -7.66 -26.21
C PRO A 220 -0.50 -7.38 -25.14
N GLY A 221 -0.86 -8.39 -24.33
CA GLY A 221 -1.84 -8.27 -23.24
C GLY A 221 -1.37 -7.40 -22.07
N GLN A 222 -0.09 -7.04 -22.02
CA GLN A 222 0.42 -6.11 -21.02
C GLN A 222 0.01 -4.66 -21.31
N PHE A 223 -0.31 -4.32 -22.56
CA PHE A 223 -0.89 -3.02 -22.90
C PHE A 223 -2.37 -2.96 -22.51
N VAL A 224 -2.74 -2.05 -21.61
CA VAL A 224 -4.10 -1.99 -21.05
C VAL A 224 -4.77 -0.63 -21.23
N GLY A 225 -4.07 0.39 -21.71
CA GLY A 225 -4.68 1.68 -21.99
C GLY A 225 -3.70 2.75 -22.45
N TYR A 226 -4.25 3.89 -22.87
CA TYR A 226 -3.49 5.06 -23.28
C TYR A 226 -4.39 6.30 -23.20
N LEU A 227 -3.77 7.47 -23.23
CA LEU A 227 -4.41 8.78 -23.44
C LEU A 227 -3.78 9.45 -24.67
N GLY A 228 -4.58 10.29 -25.34
CA GLY A 228 -4.17 10.96 -26.57
C GLY A 228 -4.63 10.22 -27.83
N GLY A 229 -3.96 10.50 -28.95
CA GLY A 229 -4.29 9.95 -30.28
C GLY A 229 -3.14 9.10 -30.83
N GLY A 230 -2.84 9.24 -32.13
CA GLY A 230 -1.73 8.51 -32.77
C GLY A 230 -0.35 8.77 -32.15
N ASN A 231 -0.20 9.90 -31.45
CA ASN A 231 0.91 10.17 -30.55
C ASN A 231 0.35 10.19 -29.11
N PRO A 232 0.49 9.11 -28.34
CA PRO A 232 -0.06 9.03 -27.00
C PRO A 232 0.67 9.99 -26.05
N SER A 233 -0.07 10.61 -25.13
CA SER A 233 0.51 11.36 -24.01
C SER A 233 0.88 10.45 -22.83
N ASN A 234 0.30 9.25 -22.79
CA ASN A 234 0.77 8.18 -21.93
C ASN A 234 0.44 6.79 -22.49
N VAL A 235 1.13 5.79 -21.96
CA VAL A 235 0.89 4.36 -22.23
C VAL A 235 0.77 3.64 -20.89
N LEU A 236 -0.37 3.00 -20.66
CA LEU A 236 -0.65 2.23 -19.47
C LEU A 236 -0.39 0.75 -19.73
N LEU A 237 0.53 0.19 -18.95
CA LEU A 237 0.91 -1.20 -18.96
C LEU A 237 0.49 -1.90 -17.66
N ARG A 238 0.42 -3.23 -17.69
CA ARG A 238 0.15 -4.07 -16.53
C ARG A 238 1.06 -5.30 -16.50
N HIS A 239 1.68 -5.55 -15.35
CA HIS A 239 2.50 -6.73 -15.09
C HIS A 239 2.25 -7.21 -13.65
N ASN A 240 2.04 -8.52 -13.47
CA ASN A 240 1.73 -9.14 -12.16
C ASN A 240 0.61 -8.43 -11.36
N GLY A 241 -0.40 -7.93 -12.05
CA GLY A 241 -1.52 -7.22 -11.42
C GLY A 241 -1.27 -5.74 -11.13
N LEU A 242 -0.03 -5.27 -11.20
CA LEU A 242 0.35 -3.87 -10.96
C LEU A 242 0.46 -3.11 -12.28
N HIS A 243 0.16 -1.82 -12.24
CA HIS A 243 0.18 -0.97 -13.41
C HIS A 243 1.44 -0.11 -13.49
N ILE A 244 1.90 0.15 -14.70
CA ILE A 244 3.01 1.03 -15.02
C ILE A 244 2.50 2.07 -16.02
N ASP A 245 2.70 3.35 -15.73
CA ASP A 245 2.25 4.44 -16.59
C ASP A 245 3.46 5.16 -17.19
N ILE A 246 3.70 4.95 -18.48
CA ILE A 246 4.74 5.64 -19.24
C ILE A 246 4.20 7.00 -19.66
N GLN A 247 4.64 8.05 -18.98
CA GLN A 247 4.29 9.44 -19.28
C GLN A 247 5.15 9.98 -20.43
N ILE A 248 4.52 10.58 -21.45
CA ILE A 248 5.19 11.06 -22.66
C ILE A 248 4.90 12.55 -22.84
N ASP A 249 5.89 13.39 -22.54
CA ASP A 249 5.85 14.83 -22.79
C ASP A 249 7.19 15.33 -23.33
N ARG A 250 7.26 15.52 -24.66
CA ARG A 250 8.45 16.03 -25.37
C ARG A 250 8.76 17.49 -25.09
N GLY A 251 7.84 18.23 -24.45
CA GLY A 251 8.07 19.60 -24.01
C GLY A 251 8.67 19.69 -22.61
N HIS A 252 8.62 18.60 -21.84
CA HIS A 252 9.13 18.55 -20.47
C HIS A 252 10.67 18.58 -20.43
N SER A 253 11.25 19.14 -19.37
CA SER A 253 12.71 19.27 -19.24
C SER A 253 13.46 17.96 -19.29
N VAL A 254 12.83 16.87 -18.84
CA VAL A 254 13.38 15.50 -18.91
C VAL A 254 12.98 14.82 -20.23
N GLY A 255 11.78 15.06 -20.76
CA GLY A 255 11.27 14.35 -21.94
C GLY A 255 11.68 14.95 -23.29
N LYS A 256 12.32 16.12 -23.29
CA LYS A 256 12.88 16.77 -24.49
C LYS A 256 14.25 16.22 -24.91
N ASP A 257 14.96 15.59 -23.98
CA ASP A 257 16.29 14.99 -24.15
C ASP A 257 16.14 13.48 -24.40
#